data_AF-A0A6L9JJ24-F1
#
_entry.id   AF-A0A6L9JJ24-F1
#
_cell.length_a   1.000
_cell.length_b   1.000
_cell.length_c   1.000
_cell.angle_alpha   90.00
_cell.angle_beta   90.00
_cell.angle_gamma   90.00
#
_symmetry.space_group_name_H-M   'P 1'
#
loop_
_entity.id
_entity.type
_entity.pdbx_description
1 polymer ?
#
loop_
_entity_poly.entity_id
_entity_poly.type
_entity_poly.pdbx_seq_one_letter_code
_entity_poly.pdbx_strand_id
1 'polypeptide(L)'
;MTIVICFYQKDAFKKIIYYFIYFNNDKIVKKISGGLSLLAWLFFVSSLFLLNIGLVWLARWFILVFIIFVVISGVFTFYDLERENNIIFSKLKIVFVSSVSLLYFIASTYAASYFMQMSNMDISDSPLLEFGWKLAFFAIYFFMLLQPVSYGIFLLVSNKLKGHQLMTFFGIIMLTSLLLFALPRWAENFIVVVLDWATSSEWHTSATCGSLNISDSTDHYFGFNTNKYTVYFSNRDGKWGFEEINCIKDDKNQDSLKRVPVTESSMPKWFKE
;
A
#
# COMPACT_ATOMS: atom_id res chain seq x y z
N MET A 1 26.73 18.41 -16.21
CA MET A 1 27.21 19.81 -16.17
C MET A 1 27.02 20.46 -14.79
N THR A 2 25.89 20.24 -14.10
CA THR A 2 25.60 20.76 -12.74
C THR A 2 26.53 20.26 -11.62
N ILE A 3 27.00 19.00 -11.68
CA ILE A 3 27.92 18.43 -10.67
C ILE A 3 29.32 19.07 -10.74
N VAL A 4 29.78 19.43 -11.95
CA VAL A 4 31.08 20.08 -12.17
C VAL A 4 31.08 21.52 -11.66
N ILE A 5 29.95 22.23 -11.78
CA ILE A 5 29.76 23.58 -11.24
C ILE A 5 29.78 23.58 -9.69
N CYS A 6 29.24 22.54 -9.05
CA CYS A 6 29.30 22.38 -7.59
C CYS A 6 30.74 22.21 -7.06
N PHE A 7 31.64 21.61 -7.85
CA PHE A 7 33.06 21.50 -7.49
C PHE A 7 33.81 22.84 -7.59
N TYR A 8 33.43 23.69 -8.56
CA TYR A 8 34.10 24.98 -8.79
C TYR A 8 33.67 26.06 -7.78
N GLN A 9 32.46 25.98 -7.23
CA GLN A 9 31.92 26.92 -6.23
C GLN A 9 31.78 26.28 -4.83
N LYS A 10 32.85 25.61 -4.38
CA LYS A 10 32.87 24.86 -3.10
C LYS A 10 32.43 25.71 -1.89
N ASP A 11 32.83 26.98 -1.84
CA ASP A 11 32.45 27.90 -0.76
C ASP A 11 31.00 28.41 -0.84
N ALA A 12 30.46 28.60 -2.05
CA ALA A 12 29.05 28.97 -2.23
C ALA A 12 28.14 27.78 -1.91
N PHE A 13 28.53 26.57 -2.33
CA PHE A 13 27.81 25.33 -2.00
C PHE A 13 27.82 25.06 -0.50
N LYS A 14 28.97 25.27 0.16
CA LYS A 14 29.09 25.17 1.62
C LYS A 14 28.21 26.22 2.33
N LYS A 15 28.15 27.46 1.82
CA LYS A 15 27.23 28.49 2.34
C LYS A 15 25.76 28.13 2.15
N ILE A 16 25.38 27.54 1.02
CA ILE A 16 23.99 27.11 0.75
C ILE A 16 23.61 25.97 1.71
N ILE A 17 24.44 24.94 1.83
CA ILE A 17 24.22 23.83 2.78
C ILE A 17 24.15 24.35 4.21
N TYR A 18 25.08 25.23 4.59
CA TYR A 18 25.12 25.80 5.94
C TYR A 18 23.87 26.64 6.19
N TYR A 19 23.44 27.48 5.26
CA TYR A 19 22.20 28.24 5.35
C TYR A 19 20.96 27.34 5.42
N PHE A 20 20.95 26.22 4.69
CA PHE A 20 19.85 25.27 4.66
C PHE A 20 19.71 24.45 5.96
N ILE A 21 20.83 24.07 6.56
CA ILE A 21 20.92 23.27 7.80
C ILE A 21 20.85 24.15 9.05
N TYR A 22 21.37 25.39 8.99
CA TYR A 22 21.51 26.31 10.14
C TYR A 22 20.57 27.53 10.07
N PHE A 23 19.49 27.49 9.27
CA PHE A 23 18.58 28.64 9.10
C PHE A 23 17.90 29.12 10.41
N ASN A 24 18.01 28.36 11.51
CA ASN A 24 17.71 28.85 12.85
C ASN A 24 18.56 28.06 13.84
N ASN A 25 19.61 28.69 14.39
CA ASN A 25 20.33 28.18 15.56
C ASN A 25 19.32 27.82 16.64
N ASP A 26 19.26 26.54 17.03
CA ASP A 26 19.16 26.07 18.43
C ASP A 26 18.59 24.65 18.60
N LYS A 27 18.11 23.97 17.55
CA LYS A 27 17.55 22.61 17.71
C LYS A 27 18.26 21.56 16.86
N ILE A 28 18.84 20.55 17.53
CA ILE A 28 19.45 19.35 16.92
C ILE A 28 18.50 18.68 15.91
N VAL A 29 17.20 18.65 16.23
CA VAL A 29 16.15 18.05 15.39
C VAL A 29 16.05 18.72 14.01
N LYS A 30 16.16 20.06 13.93
CA LYS A 30 16.13 20.81 12.67
C LYS A 30 17.34 20.48 11.79
N LYS A 31 18.51 20.30 12.40
CA LYS A 31 19.75 19.94 11.67
C LYS A 31 19.64 18.53 11.08
N ILE A 32 19.12 17.56 11.86
CA ILE A 32 18.93 16.18 11.40
C ILE A 32 17.89 16.13 10.28
N SER A 33 16.74 16.79 10.44
CA SER A 33 15.70 16.82 9.39
C SER A 33 16.22 17.47 8.10
N GLY A 34 16.93 18.60 8.20
CA GLY A 34 17.52 19.26 7.04
C GLY A 34 18.57 18.43 6.32
N GLY A 35 19.45 17.74 7.05
CA GLY A 35 20.44 16.82 6.47
C GLY A 35 19.77 15.64 5.76
N LEU A 36 18.77 15.02 6.38
CA LEU A 36 18.01 13.91 5.79
C LEU A 36 17.23 14.33 4.55
N SER A 37 16.61 15.51 4.57
CA SER A 37 15.89 16.07 3.42
C SER A 37 16.84 16.26 2.22
N LEU A 38 18.02 16.84 2.43
CA LEU A 38 19.03 17.01 1.38
C LEU A 38 19.55 15.67 0.84
N LEU A 39 19.83 14.71 1.73
CA LEU A 39 20.24 13.37 1.32
C LEU A 39 19.15 12.67 0.50
N ALA A 40 17.89 12.80 0.90
CA ALA A 40 16.76 12.25 0.15
C ALA A 40 16.76 12.77 -1.30
N TRP A 41 16.85 14.08 -1.48
CA TRP A 41 16.89 14.68 -2.82
C TRP A 41 18.12 14.26 -3.64
N LEU A 42 19.28 14.08 -2.99
CA LEU A 42 20.48 13.57 -3.65
C LEU A 42 20.26 12.13 -4.15
N PHE A 43 19.68 11.25 -3.34
CA PHE A 43 19.37 9.88 -3.74
C PHE A 43 18.31 9.84 -4.84
N PHE A 44 17.30 10.70 -4.77
CA PHE A 44 16.28 10.82 -5.80
C PHE A 44 16.87 11.21 -7.16
N VAL A 45 17.64 12.30 -7.22
CA VAL A 45 18.28 12.75 -8.47
C VAL A 45 19.27 11.69 -8.99
N SER A 46 20.02 11.05 -8.10
CA SER A 46 20.95 9.98 -8.47
C SER A 46 20.21 8.76 -9.04
N SER A 47 19.02 8.44 -8.52
CA SER A 47 18.19 7.36 -9.06
C SER A 47 17.73 7.63 -10.49
N LEU A 48 17.31 8.86 -10.80
CA LEU A 48 16.92 9.26 -12.15
C LEU A 48 18.09 9.15 -13.13
N PHE A 49 19.29 9.56 -12.69
CA PHE A 49 20.51 9.44 -13.48
C PHE A 49 20.87 7.98 -13.78
N LEU A 50 20.79 7.10 -12.77
CA LEU A 50 21.07 5.68 -12.93
C LEU A 50 20.06 4.97 -13.84
N LEU A 51 18.77 5.32 -13.74
CA LEU A 51 17.74 4.83 -14.67
C LEU A 51 18.09 5.19 -16.11
N ASN A 52 18.56 6.42 -16.34
CA ASN A 52 18.91 6.89 -17.69
C ASN A 52 20.13 6.17 -18.29
N ILE A 53 21.04 5.65 -17.45
CA ILE A 53 22.22 4.87 -17.90
C ILE A 53 21.90 3.37 -18.03
N GLY A 54 20.69 2.94 -17.66
CA GLY A 54 20.27 1.54 -17.74
C GLY A 54 20.60 0.69 -16.50
N LEU A 55 21.12 1.29 -15.42
CA LEU A 55 21.43 0.61 -14.15
C LEU A 55 20.18 0.51 -13.26
N VAL A 56 19.18 -0.25 -13.73
CA VAL A 56 17.84 -0.34 -13.10
C VAL A 56 17.90 -0.88 -11.67
N TRP A 57 18.71 -1.91 -11.41
CA TRP A 57 18.83 -2.52 -10.08
C TRP A 57 19.27 -1.51 -9.02
N LEU A 58 20.34 -0.77 -9.29
CA LEU A 58 20.91 0.20 -8.35
C LEU A 58 19.99 1.42 -8.17
N ALA A 59 19.29 1.83 -9.23
CA ALA A 59 18.29 2.89 -9.15
C ALA A 59 17.11 2.52 -8.22
N ARG A 60 16.65 1.26 -8.21
CA ARG A 60 15.58 0.81 -7.30
C ARG A 60 15.98 0.97 -5.84
N TRP A 61 17.21 0.59 -5.49
CA TRP A 61 17.74 0.80 -4.13
C TRP A 61 17.82 2.26 -3.74
N PHE A 62 18.19 3.15 -4.67
CA PHE A 62 18.25 4.58 -4.40
C PHE A 62 16.87 5.21 -4.19
N ILE A 63 15.85 4.75 -4.94
CA ILE A 63 14.45 5.15 -4.70
C ILE A 63 14.01 4.68 -3.31
N LEU A 64 14.36 3.46 -2.89
CA LEU A 64 14.03 2.94 -1.57
C LEU A 64 14.66 3.80 -0.46
N VAL A 65 15.94 4.16 -0.57
CA VAL A 65 16.61 5.07 0.37
C VAL A 65 15.96 6.45 0.40
N PHE A 66 15.58 6.99 -0.76
CA PHE A 66 14.81 8.24 -0.85
C PHE A 66 13.50 8.16 -0.07
N ILE A 67 12.72 7.09 -0.25
CA ILE A 67 11.44 6.88 0.47
C ILE A 67 11.68 6.91 1.98
N ILE A 68 12.67 6.14 2.47
CA ILE A 68 13.01 6.07 3.90
C ILE A 68 13.36 7.47 4.44
N PHE A 69 14.23 8.20 3.75
CA PHE A 69 14.67 9.52 4.22
C PHE A 69 13.56 10.57 4.18
N VAL A 70 12.67 10.54 3.18
CA VAL A 70 11.49 11.42 3.15
C VAL A 70 10.57 11.14 4.33
N VAL A 71 10.30 9.86 4.64
CA VAL A 71 9.44 9.50 5.77
C VAL A 71 10.05 9.97 7.09
N ILE A 72 11.34 9.69 7.33
CA ILE A 72 12.01 10.08 8.57
C ILE A 72 12.09 11.61 8.69
N SER A 73 12.49 12.31 7.61
CA SER A 73 12.53 13.78 7.60
C SER A 73 11.13 14.38 7.81
N GLY A 74 10.11 13.79 7.20
CA GLY A 74 8.70 14.17 7.38
C GLY A 74 8.28 14.11 8.85
N VAL A 75 8.53 12.99 9.53
CA VAL A 75 8.22 12.81 10.96
C VAL A 75 8.91 13.88 11.81
N PHE A 76 10.21 14.13 11.60
CA PHE A 76 10.93 15.16 12.36
C PHE A 76 10.40 16.57 12.09
N THR A 77 10.05 16.88 10.84
CA THR A 77 9.49 18.20 10.48
C THR A 77 8.10 18.40 11.07
N PHE A 78 7.23 17.38 11.07
CA PHE A 78 5.93 17.45 11.75
C PHE A 78 6.08 17.63 13.27
N TYR A 79 7.00 16.89 13.89
CA TYR A 79 7.27 17.01 15.32
C TYR A 79 7.78 18.40 15.73
N ASP A 80 8.67 18.98 14.92
CA ASP A 80 9.18 20.33 15.15
C ASP A 80 8.08 21.39 14.99
N LEU A 81 7.22 21.25 13.98
CA LEU A 81 6.08 22.14 13.75
C LEU A 81 4.99 22.04 14.84
N GLU A 82 4.78 20.86 15.43
CA GLU A 82 3.88 20.67 16.58
C GLU A 82 4.44 21.38 17.83
N ARG A 83 5.75 21.28 18.07
CA ARG A 83 6.43 21.87 19.24
C ARG A 83 6.51 23.41 19.19
N GLU A 84 6.41 24.02 18.01
CA GLU A 84 6.32 25.48 17.85
C GLU A 84 4.93 26.06 18.19
N ASN A 85 4.06 25.26 18.84
CA ASN A 85 2.76 25.66 19.39
C ASN A 85 1.78 26.23 18.34
N ASN A 86 1.90 25.73 17.12
CA ASN A 86 1.06 26.16 16.01
C ASN A 86 -0.30 25.45 16.12
N ILE A 87 -1.32 26.15 16.62
CA ILE A 87 -2.70 25.65 16.87
C ILE A 87 -3.26 24.89 15.65
N ILE A 88 -2.85 25.28 14.44
CA ILE A 88 -3.23 24.65 13.18
C ILE A 88 -2.83 23.17 13.14
N PHE A 89 -1.60 22.83 13.55
CA PHE A 89 -1.09 21.46 13.48
C PHE A 89 -1.76 20.52 14.49
N SER A 90 -2.06 21.02 15.68
CA SER A 90 -2.82 20.25 16.69
C SER A 90 -4.23 19.92 16.20
N LYS A 91 -4.95 20.88 15.59
CA LYS A 91 -6.25 20.62 14.95
C LYS A 91 -6.13 19.63 13.79
N LEU A 92 -5.08 19.75 12.97
CA LEU A 92 -4.85 18.89 11.81
C LEU A 92 -4.66 17.42 12.22
N LYS A 93 -3.98 17.15 13.34
CA LYS A 93 -3.85 15.80 13.92
C LYS A 93 -5.19 15.18 14.28
N ILE A 94 -6.05 15.93 14.98
CA ILE A 94 -7.39 15.45 15.37
C ILE A 94 -8.24 15.15 14.13
N VAL A 95 -8.24 16.07 13.17
CA VAL A 95 -8.95 15.90 11.90
C VAL A 95 -8.41 14.69 11.14
N PHE A 96 -7.09 14.50 11.10
CA PHE A 96 -6.46 13.36 10.44
C PHE A 96 -6.89 12.04 11.07
N VAL A 97 -6.77 11.88 12.40
CA VAL A 97 -7.18 10.64 13.10
C VAL A 97 -8.66 10.35 12.87
N SER A 98 -9.52 11.36 13.00
CA SER A 98 -10.96 11.20 12.75
C SER A 98 -11.25 10.79 11.30
N SER A 99 -10.58 11.43 10.34
CA SER A 99 -10.76 11.14 8.90
C SER A 99 -10.27 9.74 8.54
N VAL A 100 -9.16 9.29 9.14
CA VAL A 100 -8.63 7.93 8.92
C VAL A 100 -9.60 6.88 9.46
N SER A 101 -10.18 7.10 10.65
CA SER A 101 -11.21 6.20 11.20
C SER A 101 -12.46 6.15 10.32
N LEU A 102 -12.93 7.30 9.83
CA LEU A 102 -14.06 7.38 8.90
C LEU A 102 -13.75 6.64 7.58
N LEU A 103 -12.54 6.82 7.05
CA LEU A 103 -12.09 6.15 5.84
C LEU A 103 -12.05 4.62 6.04
N TYR A 104 -11.55 4.15 7.18
CA TYR A 104 -11.55 2.73 7.52
C TYR A 104 -12.97 2.18 7.55
N PHE A 105 -13.92 2.88 8.19
CA PHE A 105 -15.31 2.45 8.21
C PHE A 105 -15.90 2.31 6.80
N ILE A 106 -15.74 3.34 5.95
CA ILE A 106 -16.23 3.33 4.57
C ILE A 106 -15.57 2.22 3.75
N ALA A 107 -14.25 2.11 3.80
CA ALA A 107 -13.49 1.09 3.07
C ALA A 107 -13.86 -0.33 3.52
N SER A 108 -14.05 -0.54 4.82
CA SER A 108 -14.46 -1.81 5.41
C SER A 108 -15.86 -2.25 4.94
N THR A 109 -16.83 -1.34 4.94
CA THR A 109 -18.19 -1.63 4.44
C THR A 109 -18.17 -1.93 2.94
N TYR A 110 -17.43 -1.13 2.17
CA TYR A 110 -17.28 -1.38 0.74
C TYR A 110 -16.60 -2.72 0.45
N ALA A 111 -15.53 -3.05 1.17
CA ALA A 111 -14.80 -4.30 1.03
C ALA A 111 -15.70 -5.51 1.30
N ALA A 112 -16.50 -5.47 2.36
CA ALA A 112 -17.44 -6.56 2.68
C ALA A 112 -18.49 -6.75 1.57
N SER A 113 -19.07 -5.66 1.08
CA SER A 113 -20.05 -5.70 -0.03
C SER A 113 -19.43 -6.25 -1.32
N TYR A 114 -18.23 -5.79 -1.67
CA TYR A 114 -17.50 -6.25 -2.85
C TYR A 114 -17.10 -7.73 -2.74
N PHE A 115 -16.68 -8.18 -1.55
CA PHE A 115 -16.40 -9.60 -1.32
C PHE A 115 -17.64 -10.46 -1.50
N MET A 116 -18.78 -10.08 -0.91
CA MET A 116 -20.03 -10.82 -1.06
C MET A 116 -20.44 -10.98 -2.53
N GLN A 117 -20.26 -9.93 -3.33
CA GLN A 117 -20.51 -10.01 -4.77
C GLN A 117 -19.53 -10.93 -5.50
N MET A 118 -18.27 -10.99 -5.04
CA MET A 118 -17.19 -11.74 -5.68
C MET A 118 -17.20 -13.24 -5.34
N SER A 119 -17.51 -13.58 -4.09
CA SER A 119 -17.40 -14.95 -3.55
C SER A 119 -18.75 -15.60 -3.25
N ASN A 120 -19.85 -14.83 -3.27
CA ASN A 120 -21.18 -15.27 -2.83
C ASN A 120 -21.21 -15.79 -1.38
N MET A 121 -20.27 -15.30 -0.55
CA MET A 121 -20.06 -15.68 0.84
C MET A 121 -19.97 -14.43 1.71
N ASP A 122 -20.57 -14.48 2.90
CA ASP A 122 -20.37 -13.42 3.89
C ASP A 122 -18.94 -13.49 4.42
N ILE A 123 -18.21 -12.39 4.32
CA ILE A 123 -16.81 -12.35 4.74
C ILE A 123 -16.64 -12.57 6.25
N SER A 124 -17.67 -12.26 7.05
CA SER A 124 -17.64 -12.39 8.51
C SER A 124 -17.54 -13.84 9.00
N ASP A 125 -17.83 -14.81 8.13
CA ASP A 125 -17.68 -16.22 8.42
C ASP A 125 -16.19 -16.65 8.49
N SER A 126 -15.26 -15.81 7.98
CA SER A 126 -13.83 -16.10 7.92
C SER A 126 -12.99 -14.96 8.52
N PRO A 127 -12.70 -14.95 9.84
CA PRO A 127 -12.10 -13.80 10.51
C PRO A 127 -10.73 -13.35 9.97
N LEU A 128 -9.86 -14.27 9.55
CA LEU A 128 -8.54 -13.89 9.02
C LEU A 128 -8.67 -13.23 7.66
N LEU A 129 -9.54 -13.80 6.82
CA LEU A 129 -9.89 -13.25 5.51
C LEU A 129 -10.57 -11.89 5.63
N GLU A 130 -11.52 -11.74 6.57
CA GLU A 130 -12.19 -10.48 6.86
C GLU A 130 -11.19 -9.39 7.19
N PHE A 131 -10.27 -9.67 8.13
CA PHE A 131 -9.24 -8.72 8.53
C PHE A 131 -8.33 -8.34 7.36
N GLY A 132 -7.77 -9.33 6.66
CA GLY A 132 -6.84 -9.10 5.55
C GLY A 132 -7.49 -8.31 4.42
N TRP A 133 -8.70 -8.69 4.03
CA TRP A 133 -9.44 -8.06 2.94
C TRP A 133 -9.83 -6.61 3.26
N LYS A 134 -10.40 -6.36 4.44
CA LYS A 134 -10.76 -4.99 4.86
C LYS A 134 -9.52 -4.11 4.99
N LEU A 135 -8.42 -4.65 5.51
CA LEU A 135 -7.15 -3.94 5.59
C LEU A 135 -6.59 -3.60 4.21
N ALA A 136 -6.71 -4.50 3.23
CA ALA A 136 -6.28 -4.28 1.86
C ALA A 136 -7.02 -3.11 1.20
N PHE A 137 -8.36 -3.14 1.24
CA PHE A 137 -9.17 -2.06 0.70
C PHE A 137 -8.90 -0.74 1.42
N PHE A 138 -8.80 -0.76 2.76
CA PHE A 138 -8.42 0.43 3.51
C PHE A 138 -7.07 1.00 3.07
N ALA A 139 -6.04 0.16 2.92
CA ALA A 139 -4.71 0.60 2.50
C ALA A 139 -4.75 1.23 1.08
N ILE A 140 -5.47 0.60 0.15
CA ILE A 140 -5.66 1.11 -1.22
C ILE A 140 -6.32 2.50 -1.18
N TYR A 141 -7.45 2.65 -0.49
CA TYR A 141 -8.13 3.95 -0.40
C TYR A 141 -7.30 4.99 0.36
N PHE A 142 -6.59 4.59 1.42
CA PHE A 142 -5.73 5.46 2.19
C PHE A 142 -4.61 6.04 1.32
N PHE A 143 -3.87 5.21 0.60
CA PHE A 143 -2.81 5.67 -0.29
C PHE A 143 -3.33 6.49 -1.47
N MET A 144 -4.53 6.17 -1.98
CA MET A 144 -5.17 6.96 -3.04
C MET A 144 -5.48 8.39 -2.56
N LEU A 145 -5.98 8.55 -1.33
CA LEU A 145 -6.32 9.86 -0.75
C LEU A 145 -5.12 10.61 -0.17
N LEU A 146 -4.02 9.92 0.12
CA LEU A 146 -2.83 10.51 0.72
C LEU A 146 -2.24 11.64 -0.15
N GLN A 147 -2.31 11.51 -1.48
CA GLN A 147 -1.83 12.53 -2.43
C GLN A 147 -2.63 13.85 -2.36
N PRO A 148 -3.96 13.88 -2.60
CA PRO A 148 -4.71 15.13 -2.51
C PRO A 148 -4.69 15.73 -1.10
N VAL A 149 -4.68 14.90 -0.06
CA VAL A 149 -4.58 15.37 1.34
C VAL A 149 -3.25 16.05 1.60
N SER A 150 -2.13 15.42 1.24
CA SER A 150 -0.79 16.00 1.42
C SER A 150 -0.62 17.32 0.66
N TYR A 151 -1.15 17.39 -0.56
CA TYR A 151 -1.16 18.63 -1.36
C TYR A 151 -2.02 19.72 -0.71
N GLY A 152 -3.22 19.39 -0.20
CA GLY A 152 -4.06 20.34 0.52
C GLY A 152 -3.39 20.90 1.77
N ILE A 153 -2.72 20.05 2.56
CA ILE A 153 -1.94 20.48 3.74
C ILE A 153 -0.81 21.42 3.31
N PHE A 154 -0.10 21.08 2.23
CA PHE A 154 0.96 21.94 1.70
C PHE A 154 0.42 23.33 1.32
N LEU A 155 -0.71 23.43 0.62
CA LEU A 155 -1.30 24.72 0.27
C LEU A 155 -1.63 25.57 1.52
N LEU A 156 -2.19 24.96 2.56
CA LEU A 156 -2.57 25.64 3.80
C LEU A 156 -1.37 26.16 4.59
N VAL A 157 -0.23 25.47 4.54
CA VAL A 157 0.95 25.79 5.37
C VAL A 157 2.09 26.44 4.57
N SER A 158 2.06 26.38 3.24
CA SER A 158 3.14 26.83 2.32
C SER A 158 3.75 28.18 2.69
N ASN A 159 2.91 29.18 2.98
CA ASN A 159 3.33 30.55 3.33
C ASN A 159 4.14 30.64 4.63
N LYS A 160 4.13 29.60 5.47
CA LYS A 160 4.83 29.54 6.76
C LYS A 160 6.09 28.65 6.71
N LEU A 161 6.23 27.82 5.68
CA LEU A 161 7.35 26.87 5.54
C LEU A 161 8.62 27.60 5.10
N LYS A 162 9.76 27.29 5.73
CA LYS A 162 11.05 27.88 5.37
C LYS A 162 12.13 26.81 5.16
N GLY A 163 12.99 27.04 4.17
CA GLY A 163 14.20 26.25 3.91
C GLY A 163 13.91 24.74 3.79
N HIS A 164 14.49 23.95 4.72
CA HIS A 164 14.37 22.49 4.71
C HIS A 164 12.94 21.96 4.86
N GLN A 165 12.07 22.66 5.58
CA GLN A 165 10.68 22.22 5.78
C GLN A 165 9.94 22.15 4.43
N LEU A 166 10.18 23.14 3.58
CA LEU A 166 9.58 23.22 2.24
C LEU A 166 10.08 22.06 1.35
N MET A 167 11.37 21.72 1.42
CA MET A 167 11.89 20.56 0.69
C MET A 167 11.39 19.22 1.21
N THR A 168 11.16 19.09 2.52
CA THR A 168 10.54 17.90 3.09
C THR A 168 9.10 17.75 2.60
N PHE A 169 8.31 18.83 2.55
CA PHE A 169 6.95 18.79 2.00
C PHE A 169 6.93 18.43 0.50
N PHE A 170 7.84 18.96 -0.31
CA PHE A 170 7.98 18.52 -1.70
C PHE A 170 8.37 17.04 -1.80
N GLY A 171 9.23 16.55 -0.91
CA GLY A 171 9.58 15.14 -0.83
C GLY A 171 8.35 14.28 -0.52
N ILE A 172 7.50 14.70 0.42
CA ILE A 172 6.25 14.03 0.76
C ILE A 172 5.31 14.00 -0.44
N ILE A 173 5.06 15.13 -1.10
CA ILE A 173 4.18 15.20 -2.29
C ILE A 173 4.71 14.29 -3.40
N MET A 174 6.02 14.27 -3.62
CA MET A 174 6.63 13.41 -4.62
C MET A 174 6.46 11.93 -4.27
N LEU A 175 6.69 11.57 -3.01
CA LEU A 175 6.50 10.20 -2.50
C LEU A 175 5.05 9.75 -2.69
N THR A 176 4.08 10.58 -2.29
CA THR A 176 2.66 10.26 -2.39
C THR A 176 2.21 10.17 -3.86
N SER A 177 2.85 10.92 -4.76
CA SER A 177 2.61 10.83 -6.21
C SER A 177 3.11 9.50 -6.78
N LEU A 178 4.32 9.08 -6.37
CA LEU A 178 4.89 7.79 -6.76
C LEU A 178 4.03 6.63 -6.26
N LEU A 179 3.55 6.71 -5.01
CA LEU A 179 2.66 5.71 -4.43
C LEU A 179 1.34 5.63 -5.19
N LEU A 180 0.70 6.77 -5.48
CA LEU A 180 -0.54 6.81 -6.25
C LEU A 180 -0.36 6.20 -7.66
N PHE A 181 0.78 6.44 -8.30
CA PHE A 181 1.09 5.84 -9.61
C PHE A 181 1.36 4.33 -9.53
N ALA A 182 2.00 3.86 -8.46
CA ALA A 182 2.28 2.44 -8.25
C ALA A 182 1.04 1.63 -7.85
N LEU A 183 0.07 2.28 -7.20
CA LEU A 183 -1.08 1.65 -6.56
C LEU A 183 -1.94 0.78 -7.50
N PRO A 184 -2.35 1.21 -8.71
CA PRO A 184 -3.11 0.35 -9.61
C PRO A 184 -2.37 -0.94 -10.00
N ARG A 185 -1.04 -0.89 -10.11
CA ARG A 185 -0.21 -2.05 -10.47
C ARG A 185 -0.01 -3.02 -9.31
N TRP A 186 -0.10 -2.52 -8.08
CA TRP A 186 0.15 -3.31 -6.88
C TRP A 186 -1.13 -3.81 -6.23
N ALA A 187 -2.26 -3.12 -6.44
CA ALA A 187 -3.54 -3.47 -5.85
C ALA A 187 -3.96 -4.90 -6.19
N GLU A 188 -3.90 -5.29 -7.46
CA GLU A 188 -4.22 -6.66 -7.89
C GLU A 188 -3.30 -7.70 -7.24
N ASN A 189 -1.99 -7.45 -7.23
CA ASN A 189 -1.03 -8.35 -6.58
C ASN A 189 -1.34 -8.49 -5.08
N PHE A 190 -1.60 -7.36 -4.42
CA PHE A 190 -1.84 -7.32 -2.99
C PHE A 190 -3.12 -8.06 -2.61
N ILE A 191 -4.17 -7.92 -3.41
CA ILE A 191 -5.42 -8.67 -3.25
C ILE A 191 -5.16 -10.18 -3.30
N VAL A 192 -4.45 -10.66 -4.32
CA VAL A 192 -4.15 -12.09 -4.45
C VAL A 192 -3.28 -12.59 -3.29
N VAL A 193 -2.24 -11.85 -2.89
CA VAL A 193 -1.41 -12.21 -1.71
C VAL A 193 -2.26 -12.36 -0.45
N VAL A 194 -3.18 -11.40 -0.21
CA VAL A 194 -4.04 -11.42 0.97
C VAL A 194 -5.00 -12.61 0.95
N LEU A 195 -5.60 -12.90 -0.21
CA LEU A 195 -6.49 -14.04 -0.38
C LEU A 195 -5.75 -15.37 -0.20
N ASP A 196 -4.62 -15.55 -0.89
CA ASP A 196 -3.79 -16.76 -0.76
C ASP A 196 -3.36 -17.00 0.68
N TRP A 197 -2.88 -15.95 1.36
CA TRP A 197 -2.43 -16.05 2.74
C TRP A 197 -3.57 -16.37 3.71
N ALA A 198 -4.71 -15.68 3.59
CA ALA A 198 -5.83 -15.88 4.50
C ALA A 198 -6.50 -17.24 4.29
N THR A 199 -6.76 -17.62 3.03
CA THR A 199 -7.43 -18.88 2.70
C THR A 199 -6.54 -20.09 2.97
N SER A 200 -5.23 -20.04 2.68
CA SER A 200 -4.32 -21.15 3.01
C SER A 200 -4.19 -21.41 4.50
N SER A 201 -4.40 -20.39 5.34
CA SER A 201 -4.33 -20.51 6.79
C SER A 201 -5.65 -20.94 7.43
N GLU A 202 -6.79 -20.52 6.88
CA GLU A 202 -8.09 -20.68 7.53
C GLU A 202 -8.98 -21.74 6.85
N TRP A 203 -8.90 -21.86 5.53
CA TRP A 203 -9.79 -22.70 4.75
C TRP A 203 -9.20 -24.11 4.59
N HIS A 204 -10.06 -25.07 4.26
CA HIS A 204 -9.64 -26.46 4.07
C HIS A 204 -9.01 -26.68 2.69
N THR A 205 -8.11 -27.65 2.58
CA THR A 205 -7.53 -28.11 1.30
C THR A 205 -8.37 -29.19 0.62
N SER A 206 -9.44 -29.65 1.27
CA SER A 206 -10.37 -30.63 0.73
C SER A 206 -11.79 -30.38 1.21
N ALA A 207 -12.77 -30.69 0.37
CA ALA A 207 -14.19 -30.70 0.69
C ALA A 207 -14.79 -32.10 0.51
N THR A 208 -15.80 -32.45 1.29
CA THR A 208 -16.46 -33.76 1.21
C THR A 208 -17.94 -33.61 0.85
N CYS A 209 -18.36 -34.19 -0.28
CA CYS A 209 -19.76 -34.29 -0.69
C CYS A 209 -20.23 -35.73 -0.45
N GLY A 210 -20.72 -36.02 0.77
CA GLY A 210 -21.10 -37.38 1.16
C GLY A 210 -19.87 -38.30 1.16
N SER A 211 -19.85 -39.27 0.25
CA SER A 211 -18.73 -40.20 0.06
C SER A 211 -17.62 -39.67 -0.87
N LEU A 212 -17.87 -38.60 -1.63
CA LEU A 212 -16.87 -37.99 -2.51
C LEU A 212 -15.96 -37.05 -1.73
N ASN A 213 -14.65 -37.26 -1.84
CA ASN A 213 -13.65 -36.30 -1.38
C ASN A 213 -13.09 -35.52 -2.57
N ILE A 214 -13.09 -34.19 -2.48
CA ILE A 214 -12.65 -33.27 -3.51
C ILE A 214 -11.45 -32.52 -2.95
N SER A 215 -10.32 -32.61 -3.64
CA SER A 215 -9.11 -31.87 -3.29
C SER A 215 -8.38 -31.50 -4.56
N ASP A 216 -8.03 -30.23 -4.71
CA ASP A 216 -7.11 -29.75 -5.72
C ASP A 216 -6.01 -28.93 -5.02
N SER A 217 -4.79 -29.02 -5.52
CA SER A 217 -3.63 -28.31 -4.98
C SER A 217 -3.74 -26.79 -5.07
N THR A 218 -4.56 -26.27 -5.98
CA THR A 218 -4.79 -24.84 -6.19
C THR A 218 -6.01 -24.29 -5.45
N ASP A 219 -6.76 -25.16 -4.77
CA ASP A 219 -8.08 -24.84 -4.24
C ASP A 219 -8.07 -24.81 -2.71
N HIS A 220 -8.78 -23.83 -2.18
CA HIS A 220 -9.13 -23.73 -0.78
C HIS A 220 -10.65 -23.69 -0.64
N TYR A 221 -11.18 -24.49 0.27
CA TYR A 221 -12.60 -24.76 0.43
C TYR A 221 -13.11 -24.23 1.76
N PHE A 222 -14.17 -23.44 1.71
CA PHE A 222 -14.89 -22.92 2.86
C PHE A 222 -16.29 -23.55 2.96
N GLY A 223 -16.68 -23.90 4.19
CA GLY A 223 -17.88 -24.68 4.50
C GLY A 223 -17.51 -26.03 5.15
N PHE A 224 -18.33 -26.50 6.10
CA PHE A 224 -18.08 -27.75 6.81
C PHE A 224 -19.32 -28.63 6.84
N ASN A 225 -19.24 -29.83 6.27
CA ASN A 225 -20.37 -30.77 6.13
C ASN A 225 -21.64 -30.13 5.57
N THR A 226 -21.47 -29.21 4.62
CA THR A 226 -22.55 -28.47 3.98
C THR A 226 -22.83 -29.02 2.59
N ASN A 227 -24.06 -28.83 2.10
CA ASN A 227 -24.41 -29.16 0.71
C ASN A 227 -23.83 -28.17 -0.31
N LYS A 228 -23.18 -27.11 0.18
CA LYS A 228 -22.61 -26.01 -0.59
C LYS A 228 -21.27 -25.60 0.02
N TYR A 229 -20.25 -25.47 -0.81
CA TYR A 229 -18.92 -24.98 -0.46
C TYR A 229 -18.57 -23.76 -1.31
N THR A 230 -17.92 -22.79 -0.70
CA THR A 230 -17.26 -21.69 -1.42
C THR A 230 -15.82 -22.08 -1.66
N VAL A 231 -15.34 -21.93 -2.89
CA VAL A 231 -13.99 -22.32 -3.28
C VAL A 231 -13.26 -21.10 -3.76
N TYR A 232 -12.11 -20.84 -3.16
CA TYR A 232 -11.12 -19.93 -3.68
C TYR A 232 -10.09 -20.76 -4.44
N PHE A 233 -9.79 -20.37 -5.67
CA PHE A 233 -8.73 -21.01 -6.44
C PHE A 233 -7.69 -19.96 -6.85
N SER A 234 -6.42 -20.34 -6.73
CA SER A 234 -5.30 -19.50 -7.09
C SER A 234 -4.42 -20.20 -8.12
N ASN A 235 -4.07 -19.50 -9.19
CA ASN A 235 -3.24 -19.98 -10.28
C ASN A 235 -3.79 -21.23 -11.03
N ARG A 236 -5.11 -21.43 -11.07
CA ARG A 236 -5.71 -22.44 -11.96
C ARG A 236 -5.68 -21.90 -13.39
N ASP A 237 -4.90 -22.54 -14.27
CA ASP A 237 -4.66 -22.09 -15.66
C ASP A 237 -4.23 -20.62 -15.79
N GLY A 238 -3.45 -20.12 -14.83
CA GLY A 238 -2.99 -18.73 -14.80
C GLY A 238 -4.08 -17.72 -14.45
N LYS A 239 -5.10 -18.15 -13.70
CA LYS A 239 -6.22 -17.34 -13.20
C LYS A 239 -6.47 -17.59 -11.72
N TRP A 240 -7.19 -16.68 -11.09
CA TRP A 240 -7.64 -16.77 -9.71
C TRP A 240 -9.10 -16.31 -9.60
N GLY A 241 -9.80 -16.74 -8.56
CA GLY A 241 -11.18 -16.33 -8.35
C GLY A 241 -11.93 -17.21 -7.37
N PHE A 242 -13.27 -17.16 -7.49
CA PHE A 242 -14.17 -17.92 -6.63
C PHE A 242 -15.14 -18.78 -7.45
N GLU A 243 -15.37 -19.98 -6.96
CA GLU A 243 -16.39 -20.91 -7.44
C GLU A 243 -17.26 -21.36 -6.28
N GLU A 244 -18.46 -21.82 -6.61
CA GLU A 244 -19.33 -22.48 -5.67
C GLU A 244 -19.46 -23.96 -6.05
N ILE A 245 -19.22 -24.86 -5.10
CA ILE A 245 -19.48 -26.29 -5.25
C ILE A 245 -20.79 -26.62 -4.56
N ASN A 246 -21.75 -27.13 -5.31
CA ASN A 246 -22.99 -27.69 -4.79
C ASN A 246 -22.93 -29.21 -4.84
N CYS A 247 -23.06 -29.86 -3.67
CA CYS A 247 -23.18 -31.31 -3.56
C CYS A 247 -24.60 -31.72 -3.99
N ILE A 248 -24.67 -32.54 -5.03
CA ILE A 248 -25.93 -33.02 -5.61
C ILE A 248 -25.93 -34.54 -5.68
N LYS A 249 -27.10 -35.13 -5.90
CA LYS A 249 -27.22 -36.53 -6.31
C LYS A 249 -27.33 -36.59 -7.83
N ASP A 250 -26.62 -37.51 -8.46
CA ASP A 250 -26.77 -37.76 -9.90
C ASP A 250 -28.06 -38.52 -10.21
N ASP A 251 -28.34 -38.75 -11.50
CA ASP A 251 -29.52 -39.50 -11.98
C ASP A 251 -29.57 -40.95 -11.48
N LYS A 252 -28.47 -41.47 -10.92
CA LYS A 252 -28.32 -42.80 -10.32
C LYS A 252 -28.33 -42.77 -8.79
N ASN A 253 -28.67 -41.63 -8.19
CA ASN A 253 -28.69 -41.37 -6.74
C ASN A 253 -27.30 -41.51 -6.06
N GLN A 254 -26.22 -41.40 -6.83
CA GLN A 254 -24.83 -41.35 -6.35
C GLN A 254 -24.45 -39.92 -5.98
N ASP A 255 -23.50 -39.77 -5.06
CA ASP A 255 -22.95 -38.45 -4.74
C ASP A 255 -22.28 -37.86 -5.98
N SER A 256 -22.52 -36.58 -6.23
CA SER A 256 -22.04 -35.81 -7.36
C SER A 256 -21.82 -34.36 -6.94
N LEU A 257 -21.09 -33.59 -7.76
CA LEU A 257 -20.81 -32.18 -7.52
C LEU A 257 -21.13 -31.36 -8.75
N LYS A 258 -21.62 -30.14 -8.52
CA LYS A 258 -21.79 -29.11 -9.54
C LYS A 258 -20.96 -27.89 -9.18
N ARG A 259 -19.96 -27.57 -10.01
CA ARG A 259 -19.19 -26.32 -9.91
C ARG A 259 -19.93 -25.20 -10.64
N VAL A 260 -20.13 -24.08 -9.96
CA VAL A 260 -20.71 -22.86 -10.52
C VAL A 260 -19.68 -21.75 -10.40
N PRO A 261 -19.15 -21.22 -11.51
CA PRO A 261 -18.20 -20.11 -11.43
C PRO A 261 -18.90 -18.85 -10.91
N VAL A 262 -18.27 -18.17 -9.94
CA VAL A 262 -18.78 -16.90 -9.39
C VAL A 262 -18.00 -15.74 -10.02
N THR A 263 -16.68 -15.74 -9.85
CA THR A 263 -15.79 -14.75 -10.44
C THR A 263 -14.46 -15.37 -10.85
N GLU A 264 -13.88 -14.82 -11.91
CA GLU A 264 -12.60 -15.28 -12.45
C GLU A 264 -11.81 -14.07 -12.97
N SER A 265 -10.52 -14.00 -12.64
CA SER A 265 -9.61 -12.94 -13.05
C SER A 265 -8.26 -13.52 -13.46
N SER A 266 -7.57 -12.85 -14.38
CA SER A 266 -6.24 -13.28 -14.79
C SER A 266 -5.24 -13.11 -13.65
N MET A 267 -4.32 -14.07 -13.49
CA MET A 267 -3.27 -13.98 -12.48
C MET A 267 -2.38 -12.75 -12.75
N PRO A 268 -2.08 -11.95 -11.72
CA PRO A 268 -1.19 -10.82 -11.86
C PRO A 268 0.22 -11.25 -12.29
N LYS A 269 0.95 -10.36 -12.96
CA LYS A 269 2.27 -10.68 -13.54
C LYS A 269 3.32 -11.12 -12.51
N TRP A 270 3.18 -10.74 -11.24
CA TRP A 270 4.11 -11.16 -10.18
C TRP A 270 4.10 -12.66 -9.90
N PHE A 271 3.02 -13.35 -10.27
CA PHE A 271 2.85 -14.78 -10.04
C PHE A 271 2.99 -15.60 -11.34
N LYS A 272 3.30 -14.94 -12.45
CA LYS A 272 3.63 -15.57 -13.73
C LYS A 272 5.14 -15.76 -13.80
N GLU A 273 5.66 -16.68 -13.00
CA GLU A 273 7.02 -17.20 -13.10
C GLU A 273 7.01 -18.70 -13.36
#